data_AF-A0A847C7A1-F1
#
_entry.id   AF-A0A847C7A1-F1
#
_cell.length_a   1.000
_cell.length_b   1.000
_cell.length_c   1.000
_cell.angle_alpha   90.00
_cell.angle_beta   90.00
_cell.angle_gamma   90.00
#
_symmetry.space_group_name_H-M   'P 1'
#
loop_
_entity.id
_entity.type
_entity.pdbx_description
1 polymer ?
#
loop_
_entity_poly.entity_id
_entity_poly.type
_entity_poly.pdbx_seq_one_letter_code
_entity_poly.pdbx_strand_id
1 'polypeptide(L)'
;RRGDKRSVEVWEKYLRALARGIADVRALLDCRVVIGGAITPYLERYLETLRGYVAEYNFYESEGDFVRLCRHKTKSTCVGVATIFVSKYVAEI
;
A
#
# COMPACT_ATOMS: atom_id res chain seq x y z
N ARG A 1 -2.52 30.74 -6.69
CA ARG A 1 -2.18 29.31 -6.95
C ARG A 1 -0.80 29.25 -7.60
N ARG A 2 0.29 29.29 -6.81
CA ARG A 2 1.67 29.41 -7.31
C ARG A 2 2.62 28.32 -6.78
N GLY A 3 2.05 27.25 -6.19
CA GLY A 3 2.79 26.10 -5.63
C GLY A 3 2.49 24.77 -6.32
N ASP A 4 1.66 24.76 -7.37
CA ASP A 4 1.06 23.54 -7.92
C ASP A 4 2.10 22.61 -8.56
N LYS A 5 3.02 23.15 -9.38
CA LYS A 5 4.02 22.34 -10.09
C LYS A 5 4.98 21.60 -9.16
N ARG A 6 5.53 22.29 -8.16
CA ARG A 6 6.47 21.68 -7.20
C ARG A 6 5.76 20.65 -6.31
N SER A 7 4.52 20.91 -5.90
CA SER A 7 3.74 19.95 -5.13
C SER A 7 3.41 18.69 -5.93
N VAL A 8 3.08 18.85 -7.22
CA VAL A 8 2.87 17.71 -8.13
C VAL A 8 4.15 16.91 -8.31
N GLU A 9 5.30 17.54 -8.54
CA GLU A 9 6.59 16.85 -8.66
C GLU A 9 6.95 16.07 -7.39
N VAL A 10 6.74 16.66 -6.21
CA VAL A 10 6.99 15.99 -4.93
C VAL A 10 6.06 14.80 -4.75
N TRP A 11 4.78 14.95 -5.13
CA TRP A 11 3.80 13.88 -5.07
C TRP A 11 4.14 12.72 -6.02
N GLU A 12 4.53 13.02 -7.24
CA GLU A 12 4.99 12.02 -8.21
C GLU A 12 6.23 11.27 -7.72
N LYS A 13 7.21 12.00 -7.17
CA LYS A 13 8.39 11.39 -6.57
C LYS A 13 8.03 10.47 -5.40
N TYR A 14 7.08 10.89 -4.57
CA TYR A 14 6.56 10.08 -3.47
C TYR A 14 5.91 8.79 -3.97
N LEU A 15 5.00 8.87 -4.95
CA LEU A 15 4.31 7.70 -5.52
C LEU A 15 5.30 6.71 -6.15
N ARG A 16 6.31 7.20 -6.88
CA ARG A 16 7.34 6.33 -7.47
C ARG A 16 8.22 5.66 -6.42
N ALA A 17 8.59 6.37 -5.35
CA ALA A 17 9.34 5.78 -4.24
C ALA A 17 8.52 4.73 -3.50
N LEU A 18 7.22 5.01 -3.28
CA LEU A 18 6.29 4.06 -2.68
C LEU A 18 6.14 2.80 -3.54
N ALA A 19 5.95 2.96 -4.86
CA ALA A 19 5.84 1.85 -5.80
C ALA A 19 7.09 0.96 -5.79
N ARG A 20 8.28 1.55 -5.73
CA ARG A 20 9.53 0.79 -5.61
C ARG A 20 9.58 -0.03 -4.33
N GLY A 21 9.29 0.58 -3.18
CA GLY A 21 9.26 -0.14 -1.90
C GLY A 21 8.23 -1.29 -1.88
N ILE A 22 7.08 -1.11 -2.54
CA ILE A 22 6.08 -2.17 -2.72
C ILE A 22 6.62 -3.31 -3.58
N ALA A 23 7.27 -3.00 -4.70
CA ALA A 23 7.89 -3.98 -5.57
C ALA A 23 9.00 -4.76 -4.85
N ASP A 24 9.84 -4.08 -4.07
CA ASP A 24 10.91 -4.70 -3.28
C ASP A 24 10.32 -5.67 -2.23
N VAL A 25 9.28 -5.26 -1.49
CA VAL A 25 8.59 -6.12 -0.52
C VAL A 25 7.98 -7.35 -1.20
N ARG A 26 7.35 -7.16 -2.37
CA ARG A 26 6.79 -8.28 -3.16
C ARG A 26 7.90 -9.21 -3.63
N ALA A 27 9.00 -8.70 -4.15
CA ALA A 27 10.12 -9.49 -4.65
C ALA A 27 10.77 -10.32 -3.54
N LEU A 28 10.86 -9.76 -2.32
CA LEU A 28 11.47 -10.43 -1.17
C LEU A 28 10.55 -11.44 -0.48
N LEU A 29 9.24 -11.19 -0.45
CA LEU A 29 8.30 -11.93 0.40
C LEU A 29 7.18 -12.65 -0.38
N ASP A 30 7.10 -12.47 -1.69
CA ASP A 30 6.04 -12.98 -2.58
C ASP A 30 4.60 -12.74 -2.06
N CYS A 31 4.40 -11.66 -1.32
CA CYS A 31 3.17 -11.41 -0.57
C CYS A 31 2.25 -10.36 -1.23
N ARG A 32 0.98 -10.32 -0.79
CA ARG A 32 0.06 -9.23 -1.15
C ARG A 32 0.31 -8.05 -0.22
N VAL A 33 0.28 -6.83 -0.77
CA VAL A 33 0.61 -5.61 -0.02
C VAL A 33 -0.64 -4.80 0.25
N VAL A 34 -0.91 -4.50 1.52
CA VAL A 34 -2.03 -3.65 1.95
C VAL A 34 -1.49 -2.35 2.52
N ILE A 35 -1.85 -1.22 1.89
CA ILE A 35 -1.42 0.12 2.30
C ILE A 35 -2.46 0.73 3.25
N GLY A 36 -2.07 0.92 4.50
CA GLY A 36 -2.88 1.59 5.52
C GLY A 36 -2.30 2.94 5.94
N GLY A 37 -2.97 3.56 6.92
CA GLY A 37 -2.54 4.82 7.53
C GLY A 37 -3.26 6.06 7.00
N ALA A 38 -2.82 7.24 7.46
CA ALA A 38 -3.45 8.51 7.15
C ALA A 38 -3.38 8.88 5.65
N ILE A 39 -2.46 8.26 4.90
CA ILE A 39 -2.25 8.51 3.48
C ILE A 39 -3.26 7.78 2.59
N THR A 40 -3.86 6.69 3.07
CA THR A 40 -4.75 5.82 2.29
C THR A 40 -5.89 6.57 1.58
N PRO A 41 -6.61 7.52 2.21
CA PRO A 41 -7.68 8.27 1.53
C PRO A 41 -7.17 9.13 0.36
N TYR A 42 -5.92 9.59 0.42
CA TYR A 42 -5.31 10.36 -0.66
C TYR A 42 -4.88 9.45 -1.81
N LEU A 43 -4.50 8.20 -1.52
CA LEU A 43 -4.10 7.22 -2.51
C LEU A 43 -5.28 6.61 -3.28
N GLU A 44 -6.52 6.68 -2.77
CA GLU A 44 -7.70 6.11 -3.45
C GLU A 44 -7.81 6.57 -4.90
N ARG A 45 -7.61 7.86 -5.16
CA ARG A 45 -7.68 8.43 -6.52
C ARG A 45 -6.43 8.19 -7.38
N TYR A 46 -5.35 7.67 -6.80
CA TYR A 46 -4.08 7.39 -7.46
C TYR A 46 -3.74 5.89 -7.44
N LEU A 47 -4.66 5.02 -7.01
CA LEU A 47 -4.38 3.59 -6.84
C LEU A 47 -3.97 2.93 -8.15
N GLU A 48 -4.68 3.22 -9.25
CA GLU A 48 -4.35 2.70 -10.57
C GLU A 48 -3.01 3.24 -11.09
N THR A 49 -2.72 4.52 -10.85
CA THR A 49 -1.40 5.10 -11.15
C THR A 49 -0.28 4.40 -10.38
N LEU A 50 -0.51 4.14 -9.08
CA LEU A 50 0.44 3.44 -8.23
C LEU A 50 0.66 2.00 -8.70
N ARG A 51 -0.40 1.29 -9.11
CA ARG A 51 -0.32 -0.05 -9.68
C ARG A 51 0.48 -0.07 -10.97
N GLY A 52 0.26 0.91 -11.86
CA GLY A 52 1.07 1.11 -13.06
C GLY A 52 2.56 1.27 -12.73
N TYR A 53 2.90 2.14 -11.76
CA TYR A 53 4.29 2.31 -11.33
C TYR A 53 4.89 1.04 -10.70
N VAL A 54 4.10 0.27 -9.95
CA VAL A 54 4.56 -1.00 -9.37
C VAL A 54 4.80 -2.05 -10.46
N ALA A 55 3.96 -2.07 -11.50
CA ALA A 55 4.12 -2.96 -12.65
C ALA A 55 5.37 -2.57 -13.48
N GLU A 56 5.70 -1.29 -13.62
CA GLU A 56 6.95 -0.84 -14.26
C GLU A 56 8.21 -1.42 -13.58
N TYR A 57 8.15 -1.70 -12.28
CA TYR A 57 9.29 -2.25 -11.51
C TYR A 57 9.27 -3.78 -11.38
N ASN A 58 8.17 -4.45 -11.76
CA ASN A 58 8.06 -5.89 -11.67
C ASN A 58 8.14 -6.52 -13.07
N PHE A 59 9.12 -7.39 -13.28
CA PHE A 59 9.24 -8.22 -14.49
C PHE A 59 8.21 -9.37 -14.56
N TYR A 60 7.47 -9.60 -13.48
CA TYR A 60 6.42 -10.61 -13.42
C TYR A 60 5.09 -10.04 -13.92
N GLU A 61 4.37 -10.77 -14.77
CA GLU A 61 3.13 -10.42 -15.50
C GLU A 61 1.93 -9.95 -14.64
N SER A 62 2.08 -9.68 -13.34
CA SER A 62 0.97 -9.21 -12.52
C SER A 62 0.82 -7.68 -12.61
N GLU A 63 -0.33 -7.20 -13.07
CA GLU A 63 -0.70 -5.78 -13.23
C GLU A 63 -0.83 -4.99 -11.89
N GLY A 64 -0.09 -5.36 -10.84
CA GLY A 64 -0.13 -4.67 -9.55
C GLY A 64 -1.38 -4.99 -8.70
N ASP A 65 -2.20 -5.96 -9.09
CA ASP A 65 -3.43 -6.38 -8.38
C ASP A 65 -3.21 -6.87 -6.94
N PHE A 66 -1.97 -7.20 -6.61
CA PHE A 66 -1.55 -7.56 -5.25
C PHE A 66 -1.51 -6.36 -4.29
N VAL A 67 -1.61 -5.12 -4.80
CA VAL A 67 -1.66 -3.89 -4.03
C VAL A 67 -3.11 -3.51 -3.74
N ARG A 68 -3.43 -3.35 -2.45
CA ARG A 68 -4.75 -2.91 -1.98
C ARG A 68 -4.64 -1.80 -0.96
N LEU A 69 -5.64 -0.92 -0.95
CA LEU A 69 -5.80 0.08 0.11
C LEU A 69 -6.61 -0.52 1.25
N CYS A 70 -6.24 -0.21 2.49
CA CYS A 70 -7.02 -0.63 3.64
C CYS A 70 -8.41 0.05 3.61
N ARG A 71 -9.49 -0.74 3.52
CA ARG A 71 -10.89 -0.26 3.53
C ARG A 71 -11.31 0.38 4.86
N HIS A 72 -10.56 0.17 5.94
CA HIS A 72 -10.89 0.68 7.26
C HIS A 72 -9.96 1.83 7.66
N LYS A 73 -10.43 3.07 7.44
CA LYS A 73 -9.82 4.27 8.03
C LYS A 73 -9.66 4.08 9.54
N THR A 74 -8.50 4.49 10.08
CA THR A 74 -8.13 4.62 11.51
C THR A 74 -8.30 3.39 12.43
N LYS A 75 -9.01 2.34 12.02
CA LYS A 75 -9.33 1.15 12.84
C LYS A 75 -8.53 -0.10 12.47
N SER A 76 -7.70 -0.06 11.41
CA SER A 76 -6.93 -1.22 10.98
C SER A 76 -5.90 -1.68 12.02
N THR A 77 -5.31 -0.73 12.77
CA THR A 77 -4.39 -1.02 13.88
C THR A 77 -5.08 -1.80 15.00
N CYS A 78 -6.34 -1.47 15.31
CA CYS A 78 -7.12 -2.17 16.33
C CYS A 78 -7.52 -3.59 15.90
N VAL A 79 -7.82 -3.79 14.62
CA VAL A 79 -8.15 -5.12 14.08
C VAL A 79 -6.91 -6.03 14.09
N GLY A 80 -5.74 -5.52 13.71
CA GLY A 80 -4.50 -6.31 13.75
C GLY A 80 -4.16 -6.81 15.15
N VAL A 81 -4.31 -5.96 16.18
CA VAL A 81 -4.14 -6.35 17.59
C VAL A 81 -5.21 -7.34 18.02
N ALA A 82 -6.49 -7.10 17.71
CA ALA A 82 -7.57 -8.02 18.06
C ALA A 82 -7.38 -9.42 17.45
N THR A 83 -6.87 -9.52 16.21
CA THR A 83 -6.55 -10.80 15.58
C THR A 83 -5.46 -11.57 16.35
N ILE A 84 -4.46 -10.89 16.91
CA ILE A 84 -3.44 -11.53 17.77
C ILE A 84 -4.09 -12.12 19.04
N PHE A 85 -5.06 -11.42 19.63
CA PHE A 85 -5.78 -11.92 20.80
C PHE A 85 -6.68 -13.12 20.48
N VAL A 86 -7.40 -13.07 19.37
CA VAL A 86 -8.24 -14.20 18.92
C VAL A 86 -7.39 -15.41 18.52
N SER A 87 -6.28 -15.20 17.81
CA SER A 87 -5.40 -16.31 17.42
C SER A 87 -4.74 -17.00 18.61
N LYS A 88 -4.40 -16.25 19.67
CA LYS A 88 -3.88 -16.82 20.91
C LYS A 88 -4.94 -17.66 21.64
N TYR A 89 -6.17 -17.16 21.72
CA TYR A 89 -7.26 -17.91 22.35
C TYR A 89 -7.57 -19.22 21.62
N VAL A 90 -7.56 -19.22 20.29
CA VAL A 90 -7.80 -20.44 19.49
C VAL A 90 -6.63 -21.44 19.56
N ALA A 91 -5.39 -20.96 19.71
CA ALA A 91 -4.21 -21.82 19.82
C ALA A 91 -4.01 -22.44 21.23
N GLU A 92 -4.71 -21.93 22.24
CA GLU A 92 -4.74 -22.48 23.61
C GLU A 92 -5.88 -23.49 23.82
N ILE A 93 -6.67 -23.81 22.78
CA ILE A 93 -7.70 -24.85 22.76
C ILE A 93 -7.15 -26.12 22.12
#